data_AF-A0A957HM37-F1
#
_entry.id   AF-A0A957HM37-F1
#
_cell.length_a   1.000
_cell.length_b   1.000
_cell.length_c   1.000
_cell.angle_alpha   90.00
_cell.angle_beta   90.00
_cell.angle_gamma   90.00
#
_symmetry.space_group_name_H-M   'P 1'
#
loop_
_entity.id
_entity.type
_entity.pdbx_description
1 polymer ?
#
loop_
_entity_poly.entity_id
_entity_poly.type
_entity_poly.pdbx_seq_one_letter_code
_entity_poly.pdbx_strand_id
1 'polypeptide(L)'
;MARTHDFQAVEQQLHAWNGRRRLRDSLVWGPRGLLVGLLAAVIVATAARLRPFLTNREVAIIAGGTAAVGLFVGLLVVLVRRTSLVQRARFADFTFALKERSSTAVEIHEGALVVTPVLALQQLADTLTAMGQVDSKTVLPLRLRRQDWLVILIALVLLGTAVFLPNPQEETLLEQRAVAETIEEQVDALEALTEEIIQNPELTEEQKEELTAPLESAIEQLQEGRITQEEAVATLSETEAELRDLAAENSGEQ
;
A
#
# COMPACT_ATOMS: atom_id res chain seq x y z
N MET A 1 -32.23 -23.46 34.07
CA MET A 1 -31.49 -22.20 34.30
C MET A 1 -30.00 -22.45 34.58
N ALA A 2 -29.62 -23.34 35.51
CA ALA A 2 -28.20 -23.64 35.82
C ALA A 2 -27.35 -24.05 34.60
N ARG A 3 -27.82 -25.01 33.78
CA ARG A 3 -27.10 -25.48 32.57
C ARG A 3 -26.70 -24.35 31.60
N THR A 4 -27.58 -23.36 31.42
CA THR A 4 -27.34 -22.27 30.47
C THR A 4 -26.27 -21.30 30.99
N HIS A 5 -26.32 -21.00 32.29
CA HIS A 5 -25.32 -20.16 32.95
C HIS A 5 -23.93 -20.83 32.96
N ASP A 6 -23.88 -22.13 33.24
CA ASP A 6 -22.62 -22.86 33.29
C ASP A 6 -21.98 -22.96 31.89
N PHE A 7 -22.77 -23.14 30.83
CA PHE A 7 -22.26 -23.13 29.46
C PHE A 7 -21.77 -21.74 29.04
N GLN A 8 -22.44 -20.67 29.46
CA GLN A 8 -21.98 -19.29 29.22
C GLN A 8 -20.61 -19.04 29.84
N ALA A 9 -20.31 -19.63 31.01
CA ALA A 9 -18.98 -19.53 31.62
C ALA A 9 -17.90 -20.22 30.77
N VAL A 10 -18.19 -21.41 30.22
CA VAL A 10 -17.31 -22.10 29.26
C VAL A 10 -17.07 -21.23 28.02
N GLU A 11 -18.13 -20.67 27.46
CA GLU A 11 -18.05 -19.82 26.26
C GLU A 11 -17.20 -18.57 26.50
N GLN A 12 -17.42 -17.86 27.62
CA GLN A 12 -16.65 -16.68 28.01
C GLN A 12 -15.16 -17.00 28.16
N GLN A 13 -14.82 -18.14 28.76
CA GLN A 13 -13.43 -18.56 28.94
C GLN A 13 -12.76 -18.90 27.60
N LEU A 14 -13.47 -19.57 26.69
CA LEU A 14 -13.00 -19.81 25.32
C LEU A 14 -12.81 -18.50 24.54
N HIS A 15 -13.70 -17.52 24.69
CA HIS A 15 -13.55 -16.18 24.09
C HIS A 15 -12.32 -15.46 24.63
N ALA A 16 -12.08 -15.50 25.96
CA ALA A 16 -10.92 -14.89 26.58
C ALA A 16 -9.60 -15.52 26.09
N TRP A 17 -9.53 -16.85 26.00
CA TRP A 17 -8.35 -17.54 25.46
C TRP A 17 -8.14 -17.28 23.98
N ASN A 18 -9.21 -17.20 23.18
CA ASN A 18 -9.13 -16.82 21.78
C ASN A 18 -8.66 -15.36 21.60
N GLY A 19 -9.11 -14.44 22.45
CA GLY A 19 -8.63 -13.05 22.47
C GLY A 19 -7.12 -12.98 22.76
N ARG A 20 -6.65 -13.73 23.75
CA ARG A 20 -5.21 -13.83 24.08
C ARG A 20 -4.41 -14.44 22.93
N ARG A 21 -4.92 -15.48 22.28
CA ARG A 21 -4.32 -16.07 21.07
C ARG A 21 -4.20 -15.05 19.95
N ARG A 22 -5.27 -14.31 19.66
CA ARG A 22 -5.26 -13.26 18.63
C ARG A 22 -4.24 -12.18 18.95
N LEU A 23 -4.15 -11.75 20.21
CA LEU A 23 -3.11 -10.79 20.63
C LEU A 23 -1.70 -11.34 20.38
N ARG A 24 -1.43 -12.59 20.77
CA ARG A 24 -0.14 -13.26 20.48
C ARG A 24 0.13 -13.32 18.97
N ASP A 25 -0.86 -13.70 18.17
CA ASP A 25 -0.73 -13.82 16.72
C ASP A 25 -0.49 -12.44 16.08
N SER A 26 -1.15 -11.37 16.55
CA SER A 26 -0.91 -9.99 16.13
C SER A 26 0.50 -9.51 16.46
N LEU A 27 1.06 -9.93 17.60
CA LEU A 27 2.47 -9.65 17.98
C LEU A 27 3.49 -10.34 17.07
N VAL A 28 3.06 -11.35 16.28
CA VAL A 28 3.92 -12.04 15.32
C VAL A 28 3.69 -11.52 13.90
N TRP A 29 2.42 -11.42 13.47
CA TRP A 29 2.06 -11.02 12.12
C TRP A 29 2.14 -9.51 11.87
N GLY A 30 1.90 -8.68 12.89
CA GLY A 30 2.05 -7.23 12.80
C GLY A 30 3.48 -6.81 12.44
N PRO A 31 4.49 -7.20 13.23
CA PRO A 31 5.89 -6.91 12.91
C PRO A 31 6.36 -7.49 11.58
N ARG A 32 5.89 -8.68 11.20
CA ARG A 32 6.22 -9.29 9.89
C ARG A 32 5.62 -8.52 8.73
N GLY A 33 4.37 -8.10 8.84
CA GLY A 33 3.72 -7.26 7.83
C GLY A 33 4.44 -5.91 7.70
N LEU A 34 4.76 -5.28 8.83
CA LEU A 34 5.56 -4.05 8.87
C LEU A 34 6.93 -4.26 8.19
N LEU A 35 7.63 -5.35 8.50
CA LEU A 35 8.92 -5.68 7.90
C LEU A 35 8.82 -5.82 6.38
N VAL A 36 7.80 -6.49 5.85
CA VAL A 36 7.59 -6.58 4.39
C VAL A 36 7.40 -5.20 3.78
N GLY A 37 6.60 -4.34 4.41
CA GLY A 37 6.42 -2.95 3.98
C GLY A 37 7.71 -2.14 3.99
N LEU A 38 8.49 -2.23 5.08
CA LEU A 38 9.78 -1.55 5.21
C LEU A 38 10.82 -2.05 4.21
N LEU A 39 10.88 -3.36 3.92
CA LEU A 39 11.79 -3.90 2.91
C LEU A 39 11.43 -3.41 1.51
N ALA A 40 10.14 -3.35 1.17
CA ALA A 40 9.69 -2.76 -0.08
C ALA A 40 10.10 -1.28 -0.17
N ALA A 41 9.93 -0.51 0.92
CA ALA A 41 10.39 0.87 1.00
C ALA A 41 11.90 1.01 0.79
N VAL A 42 12.72 0.13 1.38
CA VAL A 42 14.18 0.13 1.20
C VAL A 42 14.56 -0.10 -0.25
N ILE A 43 13.87 -1.01 -0.94
CA ILE A 43 14.09 -1.26 -2.37
C ILE A 43 13.79 0.00 -3.19
N VAL A 44 12.64 0.64 -2.93
CA VAL A 44 12.25 1.88 -3.62
C VAL A 44 13.25 3.02 -3.33
N ALA A 45 13.63 3.21 -2.07
CA ALA A 45 14.59 4.23 -1.67
C ALA A 45 15.97 4.02 -2.31
N THR A 46 16.40 2.75 -2.44
CA THR A 46 17.66 2.40 -3.12
C THR A 46 17.56 2.71 -4.61
N ALA A 47 16.46 2.35 -5.26
CA ALA A 47 16.24 2.68 -6.66
C ALA A 47 16.23 4.20 -6.90
N ALA A 48 15.60 4.99 -6.02
CA ALA A 48 15.54 6.45 -6.10
C ALA A 48 16.92 7.14 -5.99
N ARG A 49 17.91 6.46 -5.40
CA ARG A 49 19.31 6.94 -5.38
C ARG A 49 20.08 6.60 -6.65
N LEU A 50 19.65 5.57 -7.38
CA LEU A 50 20.28 5.13 -8.63
C LEU A 50 19.66 5.79 -9.86
N ARG A 51 18.44 6.31 -9.76
CA ARG A 51 17.73 6.97 -10.85
C ARG A 51 16.94 8.19 -10.36
N PRO A 52 16.90 9.29 -11.13
CA PRO A 52 16.13 10.48 -10.81
C PRO A 52 14.64 10.21 -11.08
N PHE A 53 13.93 9.64 -10.12
CA PHE A 53 12.47 9.51 -10.23
C PHE A 53 11.70 9.85 -8.95
N LEU A 54 12.37 9.89 -7.78
CA LEU A 54 11.75 10.30 -6.52
C LEU A 54 12.61 11.29 -5.74
N THR A 55 11.96 12.30 -5.17
CA THR A 55 12.52 13.21 -4.16
C THR A 55 12.62 12.53 -2.79
N ASN A 56 13.41 13.07 -1.87
CA ASN A 56 13.52 12.51 -0.50
C ASN A 56 12.18 12.54 0.23
N ARG A 57 11.37 13.58 -0.04
CA ARG A 57 10.01 13.71 0.50
C ARG A 57 9.08 12.62 -0.03
N GLU A 58 9.11 12.35 -1.34
CA GLU A 58 8.32 11.27 -1.95
C GLU A 58 8.75 9.90 -1.42
N VAL A 59 10.06 9.66 -1.26
CA VAL A 59 10.58 8.43 -0.62
C VAL A 59 10.04 8.29 0.80
N ALA A 60 10.03 9.36 1.59
CA ALA A 60 9.50 9.33 2.96
C ALA A 60 8.01 8.99 3.01
N ILE A 61 7.21 9.58 2.11
CA ILE A 61 5.77 9.31 2.00
C ILE A 61 5.53 7.85 1.59
N ILE A 62 6.23 7.36 0.56
CA ILE A 62 6.11 5.97 0.09
C ILE A 62 6.56 4.99 1.18
N ALA A 63 7.65 5.30 1.88
CA ALA A 63 8.14 4.47 2.99
C ALA A 63 7.14 4.38 4.13
N GLY A 64 6.55 5.52 4.54
CA GLY A 64 5.49 5.56 5.53
C GLY A 64 4.24 4.79 5.09
N GLY A 65 3.81 5.00 3.84
CA GLY A 65 2.63 4.35 3.26
C GLY A 65 2.78 2.83 3.16
N THR A 66 3.89 2.34 2.60
CA THR A 66 4.16 0.90 2.47
C THR A 66 4.33 0.21 3.83
N ALA A 67 4.99 0.86 4.79
CA ALA A 67 5.08 0.37 6.17
C ALA A 67 3.70 0.27 6.84
N ALA A 68 2.85 1.29 6.69
CA ALA A 68 1.50 1.31 7.23
C ALA A 68 0.60 0.23 6.60
N VAL A 69 0.64 0.11 5.27
CA VAL A 69 -0.09 -0.94 4.54
C VAL A 69 0.38 -2.33 4.95
N GLY A 70 1.70 -2.54 5.05
CA GLY A 70 2.28 -3.81 5.49
C GLY A 70 1.82 -4.20 6.90
N LEU A 71 1.88 -3.25 7.85
CA LEU A 71 1.37 -3.46 9.20
C LEU A 71 -0.13 -3.78 9.19
N PHE A 72 -0.92 -3.01 8.45
CA PHE A 72 -2.37 -3.19 8.35
C PHE A 72 -2.72 -4.57 7.80
N VAL A 73 -2.10 -4.99 6.69
CA VAL A 73 -2.28 -6.33 6.09
C VAL A 73 -1.88 -7.42 7.10
N GLY A 74 -0.75 -7.26 7.79
CA GLY A 74 -0.31 -8.21 8.82
C GLY A 74 -1.34 -8.39 9.94
N LEU A 75 -1.95 -7.31 10.41
CA LEU A 75 -3.01 -7.37 11.43
C LEU A 75 -4.34 -7.90 10.87
N LEU A 76 -4.69 -7.52 9.65
CA LEU A 76 -5.91 -7.97 8.96
C LEU A 76 -5.93 -9.50 8.80
N VAL A 77 -4.79 -10.12 8.49
CA VAL A 77 -4.64 -11.58 8.42
C VAL A 77 -5.07 -12.27 9.72
N VAL A 78 -4.84 -11.64 10.88
CA VAL A 78 -5.27 -12.18 12.19
C VAL A 78 -6.76 -11.95 12.41
N LEU A 79 -7.28 -10.79 12.02
CA LEU A 79 -8.68 -10.41 12.23
C LEU A 79 -9.66 -11.21 11.35
N VAL A 80 -9.29 -11.45 10.09
CA VAL A 80 -10.14 -12.14 9.10
C VAL A 80 -10.27 -13.64 9.39
N ARG A 81 -9.34 -14.23 10.15
CA ARG A 81 -9.42 -15.63 10.60
C ARG A 81 -10.58 -15.81 11.58
N ARG A 82 -11.73 -16.18 11.04
CA ARG A 82 -12.90 -16.62 11.81
C ARG A 82 -12.67 -18.04 12.33
N THR A 83 -12.86 -18.23 13.62
CA THR A 83 -12.81 -19.55 14.28
C THR A 83 -14.16 -19.84 14.90
N SER A 84 -14.73 -21.00 14.59
CA SER A 84 -15.97 -21.48 15.23
C SER A 84 -15.75 -21.80 16.70
N LEU A 85 -16.83 -21.92 17.48
CA LEU A 85 -16.74 -22.23 18.91
C LEU A 85 -16.08 -23.60 19.14
N VAL A 86 -16.46 -24.63 18.38
CA VAL A 86 -15.83 -25.96 18.39
C VAL A 86 -14.33 -25.89 18.09
N GLN A 87 -13.90 -25.09 17.09
CA GLN A 87 -12.47 -24.93 16.79
C GLN A 87 -11.70 -24.27 17.93
N ARG A 88 -12.31 -23.32 18.64
CA ARG A 88 -11.70 -22.69 19.83
C ARG A 88 -11.57 -23.68 20.97
N ALA A 89 -12.59 -24.53 21.17
CA ALA A 89 -12.57 -25.59 22.15
C ALA A 89 -11.48 -26.62 21.85
N ARG A 90 -11.40 -27.14 20.62
CA ARG A 90 -10.33 -28.06 20.20
C ARG A 90 -8.93 -27.45 20.36
N PHE A 91 -8.78 -26.17 20.01
CA PHE A 91 -7.52 -25.45 20.25
C PHE A 91 -7.19 -25.39 21.75
N ALA A 92 -8.17 -25.13 22.60
CA ALA A 92 -8.00 -25.10 24.05
C ALA A 92 -7.65 -26.48 24.61
N ASP A 93 -8.30 -27.55 24.14
CA ASP A 93 -8.00 -28.92 24.56
C ASP A 93 -6.57 -29.32 24.22
N PHE A 94 -6.13 -29.00 23.01
CA PHE A 94 -4.75 -29.26 22.58
C PHE A 94 -3.73 -28.40 23.34
N THR A 95 -4.00 -27.11 23.48
CA THR A 95 -3.03 -26.15 24.06
C THR A 95 -2.90 -26.33 25.57
N PHE A 96 -4.01 -26.57 26.27
CA PHE A 96 -4.06 -26.65 27.73
C PHE A 96 -4.21 -28.10 28.25
N ALA A 97 -4.09 -29.10 27.36
CA ALA A 97 -4.19 -30.52 27.69
C ALA A 97 -5.48 -30.90 28.44
N LEU A 98 -6.62 -30.33 28.03
CA LEU A 98 -7.91 -30.55 28.70
C LEU A 98 -8.56 -31.91 28.37
N LYS A 99 -7.94 -32.75 27.53
CA LYS A 99 -8.42 -34.10 27.17
C LYS A 99 -9.84 -34.10 26.58
N GLU A 100 -10.06 -33.25 25.58
CA GLU A 100 -11.34 -33.11 24.83
C GLU A 100 -12.54 -32.62 25.65
N ARG A 101 -12.34 -32.27 26.93
CA ARG A 101 -13.44 -31.83 27.80
C ARG A 101 -14.18 -30.63 27.22
N SER A 102 -13.45 -29.65 26.71
CA SER A 102 -14.07 -28.42 26.18
C SER A 102 -14.71 -28.67 24.82
N SER A 103 -14.10 -29.43 23.91
CA SER A 103 -14.71 -29.78 22.63
C SER A 103 -15.98 -30.60 22.81
N THR A 104 -15.97 -31.60 23.69
CA THR A 104 -17.15 -32.44 23.96
C THR A 104 -18.26 -31.63 24.61
N ALA A 105 -17.96 -30.72 25.54
CA ALA A 105 -18.97 -29.84 26.13
C ALA A 105 -19.66 -28.94 25.09
N VAL A 106 -18.89 -28.41 24.12
CA VAL A 106 -19.45 -27.61 23.02
C VAL A 106 -20.24 -28.48 22.04
N GLU A 107 -19.74 -29.65 21.66
CA GLU A 107 -20.44 -30.57 20.75
C GLU A 107 -21.78 -31.09 21.33
N ILE A 108 -21.85 -31.32 22.64
CA ILE A 108 -23.10 -31.64 23.34
C ILE A 108 -24.07 -30.45 23.30
N HIS A 109 -23.58 -29.23 23.53
CA HIS A 109 -24.42 -28.03 23.53
C HIS A 109 -24.96 -27.68 22.15
N GLU A 110 -24.13 -27.79 21.11
CA GLU A 110 -24.52 -27.56 19.71
C GLU A 110 -25.40 -28.69 19.13
N GLY A 111 -25.62 -29.77 19.90
CA GLY A 111 -26.44 -30.91 19.49
C GLY A 111 -25.75 -31.87 18.52
N ALA A 112 -24.45 -31.69 18.28
CA ALA A 112 -23.63 -32.59 17.46
C ALA A 112 -23.41 -33.95 18.13
N LEU A 113 -23.46 -34.00 19.47
CA LEU A 113 -23.29 -35.22 20.26
C LEU A 113 -24.46 -35.38 21.25
N VAL A 114 -25.26 -36.44 21.06
CA VAL A 114 -26.47 -36.68 21.86
C VAL A 114 -26.15 -37.55 23.08
N VAL A 115 -26.43 -37.03 24.27
CA VAL A 115 -26.21 -37.73 25.55
C VAL A 115 -27.39 -37.49 26.48
N THR A 116 -27.52 -38.32 27.52
CA THR A 116 -28.52 -38.11 28.55
C THR A 116 -28.32 -36.76 29.28
N PRO A 117 -29.40 -36.11 29.74
CA PRO A 117 -29.31 -34.82 30.42
C PRO A 117 -28.38 -34.81 31.65
N VAL A 118 -28.27 -35.94 32.35
CA VAL A 118 -27.42 -36.09 33.53
C VAL A 118 -25.94 -36.08 33.13
N LEU A 119 -25.56 -36.85 32.10
CA LEU A 119 -24.19 -36.89 31.59
C LEU A 119 -23.76 -35.54 31.01
N ALA A 120 -24.66 -34.83 30.32
CA ALA A 120 -24.40 -33.49 29.82
C ALA A 120 -24.06 -32.49 30.94
N LEU A 121 -24.73 -32.57 32.09
CA LEU A 121 -24.43 -31.72 33.25
C LEU A 121 -23.10 -32.10 33.91
N GLN A 122 -22.82 -33.40 34.05
CA GLN A 122 -21.56 -33.88 34.61
C GLN A 122 -20.36 -33.48 33.74
N GLN A 123 -20.48 -33.61 32.41
CA GLN A 123 -19.45 -33.18 31.47
C GLN A 123 -19.15 -31.69 31.59
N LEU A 124 -20.19 -30.86 31.72
CA LEU A 124 -20.05 -29.41 31.83
C LEU A 124 -19.35 -29.04 33.16
N ALA A 125 -19.77 -29.65 34.27
CA ALA A 125 -19.12 -29.44 35.58
C ALA A 125 -17.63 -29.87 35.59
N ASP A 126 -17.30 -31.02 34.99
CA ASP A 126 -15.90 -31.47 34.84
C ASP A 126 -15.10 -30.50 33.96
N THR A 127 -15.70 -30.00 32.87
CA THR A 127 -15.06 -29.02 31.97
C THR A 127 -14.74 -27.73 32.70
N LEU A 128 -15.67 -27.15 33.46
CA LEU A 128 -15.43 -25.93 34.23
C LEU A 128 -14.36 -26.13 35.31
N THR A 129 -14.38 -27.28 35.98
CA THR A 129 -13.36 -27.62 36.99
C THR A 129 -11.97 -27.69 36.36
N ALA A 130 -11.85 -28.35 35.20
CA ALA A 130 -10.60 -28.46 34.47
C ALA A 130 -10.11 -27.11 33.92
N MET A 131 -11.02 -26.31 33.34
CA MET A 131 -10.69 -24.98 32.81
C MET A 131 -10.28 -24.00 33.92
N GLY A 132 -10.83 -24.13 35.13
CA GLY A 132 -10.45 -23.33 36.30
C GLY A 132 -9.01 -23.55 36.78
N GLN A 133 -8.40 -24.69 36.43
CA GLN A 133 -7.01 -25.02 36.77
C GLN A 133 -6.00 -24.51 35.73
N VAL A 134 -6.45 -23.98 34.60
CA VAL A 134 -5.59 -23.55 33.51
C VAL A 134 -5.01 -22.16 33.78
N ASP A 135 -3.68 -22.08 33.87
CA ASP A 135 -2.97 -20.82 33.76
C ASP A 135 -2.66 -20.47 32.30
N SER A 136 -3.57 -19.72 31.69
CA SER A 136 -3.40 -19.28 30.29
C SER A 136 -2.17 -18.40 30.07
N LYS A 137 -1.61 -17.75 31.11
CA LYS A 137 -0.49 -16.81 30.96
C LYS A 137 0.83 -17.50 30.70
N THR A 138 1.04 -18.65 31.34
CA THR A 138 2.27 -19.45 31.25
C THR A 138 2.29 -20.30 29.99
N VAL A 139 1.16 -20.93 29.63
CA VAL A 139 1.05 -21.79 28.45
C VAL A 139 0.97 -20.97 27.15
N LEU A 140 0.35 -19.78 27.19
CA LEU A 140 0.25 -18.86 26.06
C LEU A 140 0.96 -17.52 26.34
N PRO A 141 2.30 -17.50 26.39
CA PRO A 141 3.06 -16.29 26.67
C PRO A 141 3.08 -15.36 25.46
N LEU A 142 3.02 -14.06 25.75
CA LEU A 142 3.23 -13.01 24.75
C LEU A 142 4.73 -12.87 24.52
N ARG A 143 5.26 -13.55 23.50
CA ARG A 143 6.68 -13.52 23.15
C ARG A 143 6.93 -12.58 21.98
N LEU A 144 7.77 -11.57 22.20
CA LEU A 144 8.32 -10.74 21.15
C LEU A 144 9.58 -11.42 20.60
N ARG A 145 9.62 -11.64 19.28
CA ARG A 145 10.79 -12.18 18.60
C ARG A 145 11.78 -11.03 18.37
N ARG A 146 12.81 -10.92 19.21
CA ARG A 146 13.81 -9.83 19.15
C ARG A 146 14.47 -9.69 17.77
N GLN A 147 14.64 -10.79 17.04
CA GLN A 147 15.16 -10.81 15.68
C GLN A 147 14.30 -9.97 14.72
N ASP A 148 12.97 -10.11 14.79
CA ASP A 148 12.05 -9.39 13.90
C ASP A 148 12.16 -7.86 14.17
N TRP A 149 12.29 -7.46 15.44
CA TRP A 149 12.49 -6.06 15.84
C TRP A 149 13.86 -5.50 15.47
N LEU A 150 14.91 -6.32 15.52
CA LEU A 150 16.25 -5.92 15.11
C LEU A 150 16.27 -5.62 13.60
N VAL A 151 15.63 -6.46 12.77
CA VAL A 151 15.53 -6.22 11.33
C VAL A 151 14.70 -4.96 11.03
N ILE A 152 13.58 -4.76 11.75
CA ILE A 152 12.80 -3.52 11.65
C ILE A 152 13.65 -2.30 11.99
N LEU A 153 14.43 -2.37 13.07
CA LEU A 153 15.32 -1.28 13.47
C LEU A 153 16.36 -0.98 12.38
N ILE A 154 17.00 -2.00 11.82
CA ILE A 154 17.96 -1.83 10.72
C ILE A 154 17.27 -1.18 9.50
N ALA A 155 16.09 -1.65 9.12
CA ALA A 155 15.35 -1.08 7.99
C ALA A 155 14.96 0.38 8.23
N LEU A 156 14.55 0.72 9.46
CA LEU A 156 14.26 2.11 9.85
C LEU A 156 15.51 2.99 9.82
N VAL A 157 16.66 2.49 10.27
CA VAL A 157 17.93 3.22 10.19
C VAL A 157 18.30 3.45 8.72
N LEU A 158 18.21 2.42 7.87
CA LEU A 158 18.49 2.54 6.43
C LEU A 158 17.57 3.56 5.76
N LEU A 159 16.26 3.51 6.02
CA LEU A 159 15.31 4.47 5.48
C LEU A 159 15.52 5.87 6.04
N GLY A 160 15.82 6.00 7.33
CA GLY A 160 16.19 7.27 7.95
C GLY A 160 17.40 7.88 7.25
N THR A 161 18.47 7.10 7.07
CA THR A 161 19.63 7.57 6.30
C THR A 161 19.26 7.91 4.86
N ALA A 162 18.37 7.14 4.22
CA ALA A 162 17.96 7.41 2.86
C ALA A 162 17.14 8.70 2.71
N VAL A 163 16.37 9.10 3.73
CA VAL A 163 15.54 10.31 3.72
C VAL A 163 16.34 11.55 4.15
N PHE A 164 17.23 11.42 5.13
CA PHE A 164 17.97 12.57 5.68
C PHE A 164 19.27 12.87 4.92
N LEU A 165 19.88 11.89 4.26
CA LEU A 165 21.08 12.10 3.49
C LEU A 165 20.71 12.65 2.12
N PRO A 166 21.35 13.74 1.63
CA PRO A 166 21.03 14.33 0.34
C PRO A 166 21.03 13.26 -0.76
N ASN A 167 20.01 13.30 -1.60
CA ASN A 167 19.92 12.42 -2.76
C ASN A 167 20.66 13.10 -3.93
N PRO A 168 21.74 12.50 -4.45
CA PRO A 168 22.50 13.09 -5.55
C PRO A 168 21.66 13.25 -6.84
N GLN A 169 20.54 12.53 -6.96
CA GLN A 169 19.64 12.58 -8.10
C GLN A 169 18.48 13.56 -7.91
N GLU A 170 18.41 14.28 -6.79
CA GLU A 170 17.28 15.16 -6.50
C GLU A 170 17.35 16.49 -7.25
N GLU A 171 18.53 17.10 -7.37
CA GLU A 171 18.72 18.31 -8.16
C GLU A 171 18.42 18.04 -9.64
N THR A 172 19.00 16.96 -10.20
CA THR A 172 18.77 16.56 -11.59
C THR A 172 17.31 16.23 -11.86
N LEU A 173 16.60 15.62 -10.90
CA LEU A 173 15.17 15.35 -11.02
C LEU A 173 14.34 16.64 -11.02
N LEU A 174 14.68 17.62 -10.18
CA LEU A 174 13.97 18.90 -10.13
C LEU A 174 14.19 19.71 -11.41
N GLU A 175 15.42 19.73 -11.92
CA GLU A 175 15.74 20.36 -13.22
C GLU A 175 14.95 19.70 -14.36
N GLN A 176 14.94 18.37 -14.43
CA GLN A 176 14.17 17.63 -15.44
C GLN A 176 12.67 17.91 -15.36
N ARG A 177 12.11 18.02 -14.14
CA ARG A 177 10.69 18.35 -13.96
C ARG A 177 10.39 19.79 -14.38
N ALA A 178 11.27 20.74 -14.06
CA ALA A 178 11.11 22.13 -14.46
C ALA A 178 11.16 22.31 -15.99
N VAL A 179 12.10 21.63 -16.65
CA VAL A 179 12.18 21.62 -18.13
C VAL A 179 10.92 21.00 -18.73
N ALA A 180 10.45 19.87 -18.20
CA ALA A 180 9.22 19.23 -18.69
C ALA A 180 7.99 20.13 -18.53
N GLU A 181 7.85 20.81 -17.39
CA GLU A 181 6.78 21.79 -17.15
C GLU A 181 6.85 22.96 -18.14
N THR A 182 8.05 23.47 -18.42
CA THR A 182 8.22 24.55 -19.42
C THR A 182 7.85 24.07 -20.82
N ILE A 183 8.23 22.84 -21.21
CA ILE A 183 7.86 22.27 -22.51
C ILE A 183 6.34 22.11 -22.62
N GLU A 184 5.67 21.64 -21.56
CA GLU A 184 4.21 21.53 -21.50
C GLU A 184 3.54 22.90 -21.68
N GLU A 185 4.03 23.95 -21.02
CA GLU A 185 3.54 25.32 -21.23
C GLU A 185 3.73 25.83 -22.67
N GLN A 186 4.86 25.48 -23.33
CA GLN A 186 5.07 25.85 -24.73
C GLN A 186 4.14 25.10 -25.68
N VAL A 187 3.90 23.80 -25.42
CA VAL A 187 2.94 23.00 -26.18
C VAL A 187 1.55 23.60 -26.09
N ASP A 188 1.08 23.94 -24.88
CA ASP A 188 -0.22 24.60 -24.67
C ASP A 188 -0.32 25.93 -25.43
N ALA A 189 0.78 26.70 -25.49
CA ALA A 189 0.83 27.96 -26.22
C ALA A 189 0.77 27.77 -27.75
N LEU A 190 1.47 26.76 -28.28
CA LEU A 190 1.41 26.41 -29.70
C LEU A 190 0.02 25.89 -30.09
N GLU A 191 -0.61 25.05 -29.25
CA GLU A 191 -1.99 24.58 -29.48
C GLU A 191 -2.98 25.75 -29.50
N ALA A 192 -2.85 26.70 -28.58
CA ALA A 192 -3.69 27.91 -28.59
C ALA A 192 -3.48 28.76 -29.84
N LEU A 193 -2.24 28.89 -30.32
CA LEU A 193 -1.92 29.62 -31.54
C LEU A 193 -2.50 28.92 -32.78
N THR A 194 -2.40 27.59 -32.86
CA THR A 194 -3.03 26.79 -33.91
C THR A 194 -4.53 27.02 -33.96
N GLU A 195 -5.21 27.02 -32.81
CA GLU A 195 -6.65 27.29 -32.73
C GLU A 195 -6.99 28.72 -33.18
N GLU A 196 -6.18 29.72 -32.80
CA GLU A 196 -6.36 31.11 -33.25
C GLU A 196 -6.26 31.24 -34.78
N ILE A 197 -5.31 30.54 -35.41
CA ILE A 197 -5.14 30.50 -36.87
C ILE A 197 -6.37 29.86 -37.53
N ILE A 198 -6.84 28.72 -37.01
CA ILE A 198 -8.00 28.00 -37.56
C ILE A 198 -9.28 28.87 -37.49
N GLN A 199 -9.47 29.58 -36.38
CA GLN A 199 -10.63 30.44 -36.15
C GLN A 199 -10.56 31.78 -36.90
N ASN A 200 -9.40 32.16 -37.45
CA ASN A 200 -9.23 33.44 -38.13
C ASN A 200 -10.01 33.46 -39.46
N PRO A 201 -11.02 34.35 -39.61
CA PRO A 201 -11.82 34.44 -40.83
C PRO A 201 -11.10 35.16 -41.98
N GLU A 202 -9.95 35.79 -41.72
CA GLU A 202 -9.16 36.53 -42.74
C GLU A 202 -8.24 35.62 -43.55
N LEU A 203 -7.99 34.39 -43.08
CA LEU A 203 -7.13 33.41 -43.74
C LEU A 203 -7.95 32.45 -44.60
N THR A 204 -7.42 32.10 -45.78
CA THR A 204 -7.98 31.01 -46.59
C THR A 204 -7.69 29.65 -45.92
N GLU A 205 -8.44 28.61 -46.29
CA GLU A 205 -8.20 27.26 -45.74
C GLU A 205 -6.78 26.75 -46.10
N GLU A 206 -6.26 27.11 -47.27
CA GLU A 206 -4.89 26.78 -47.69
C GLU A 206 -3.84 27.49 -46.81
N GLN A 207 -4.06 28.78 -46.47
CA GLN A 207 -3.17 29.53 -45.58
C GLN A 207 -3.22 29.02 -44.14
N LYS A 208 -4.38 28.56 -43.67
CA LYS A 208 -4.51 27.95 -42.36
C LYS A 208 -3.69 26.68 -42.28
N GLU A 209 -3.87 25.76 -43.24
CA GLU A 209 -3.14 24.48 -43.27
C GLU A 209 -1.62 24.71 -43.36
N GLU A 210 -1.17 25.67 -44.17
CA GLU A 210 0.24 26.02 -44.32
C GLU A 210 0.85 26.57 -43.00
N LEU A 211 0.12 27.39 -42.25
CA LEU A 211 0.59 27.95 -40.98
C LEU A 211 0.47 26.98 -39.79
N THR A 212 -0.50 26.06 -39.80
CA THR A 212 -0.68 25.09 -38.71
C THR A 212 0.24 23.88 -38.84
N ALA A 213 0.63 23.47 -40.04
CA ALA A 213 1.47 22.28 -40.23
C ALA A 213 2.83 22.33 -39.48
N PRO A 214 3.59 23.44 -39.50
CA PRO A 214 4.81 23.58 -38.70
C PRO A 214 4.55 23.52 -37.19
N LEU A 215 3.44 24.10 -36.73
CA LEU A 215 3.05 24.12 -35.32
C LEU A 215 2.67 22.73 -34.82
N GLU A 216 1.87 21.98 -35.59
CA GLU A 216 1.48 20.62 -35.27
C GLU A 216 2.69 19.68 -35.23
N SER A 217 3.62 19.82 -36.18
CA SER A 217 4.86 19.05 -36.16
C SER A 217 5.73 19.37 -34.94
N ALA A 218 5.81 20.65 -34.56
CA ALA A 218 6.53 21.07 -33.36
C ALA A 218 5.91 20.50 -32.09
N ILE A 219 4.58 20.54 -31.98
CA ILE A 219 3.84 19.93 -30.87
C ILE A 219 4.13 18.43 -30.79
N GLU A 220 4.05 17.71 -31.91
CA GLU A 220 4.34 16.27 -31.96
C GLU A 220 5.76 15.98 -31.49
N GLN A 221 6.76 16.71 -32.00
CA GLN A 221 8.17 16.56 -31.61
C GLN A 221 8.42 16.91 -30.13
N LEU A 222 7.79 17.96 -29.61
CA LEU A 222 7.89 18.37 -28.21
C LEU A 222 7.26 17.35 -27.25
N GLN A 223 6.22 16.65 -27.72
CA GLN A 223 5.56 15.57 -26.99
C GLN A 223 6.25 14.21 -27.18
N GLU A 224 7.20 14.09 -28.13
CA GLU A 224 7.87 12.85 -28.48
C GLU A 224 8.87 12.40 -27.40
N GLY A 225 8.36 11.90 -26.28
CA GLY A 225 9.18 11.35 -25.20
C GLY A 225 10.11 12.38 -24.53
N ARG A 226 11.13 11.89 -23.81
CA ARG A 226 12.05 12.76 -23.05
C ARG A 226 13.02 13.50 -23.98
N ILE A 227 12.55 14.55 -24.65
CA ILE A 227 13.43 15.48 -25.34
C ILE A 227 14.23 16.30 -24.32
N THR A 228 15.45 16.65 -24.69
CA THR A 228 16.32 17.51 -23.88
C THR A 228 15.92 18.98 -24.04
N GLN A 229 16.37 19.83 -23.10
CA GLN A 229 16.16 21.28 -23.22
C GLN A 229 16.73 21.84 -24.54
N GLU A 230 17.87 21.31 -24.97
CA GLU A 230 18.55 21.72 -26.20
C GLU A 230 17.74 21.35 -27.44
N GLU A 231 17.18 20.13 -27.47
CA GLU A 231 16.29 19.68 -28.54
C GLU A 231 14.99 20.50 -28.55
N ALA A 232 14.38 20.76 -27.39
CA ALA A 232 13.16 21.58 -27.31
C ALA A 232 13.36 23.00 -27.87
N VAL A 233 14.48 23.64 -27.52
CA VAL A 233 14.83 24.98 -28.03
C VAL A 233 15.11 24.94 -29.53
N ALA A 234 15.73 23.88 -30.03
CA ALA A 234 15.99 23.71 -31.45
C ALA A 234 14.68 23.59 -32.24
N THR A 235 13.75 22.73 -31.81
CA THR A 235 12.42 22.58 -32.42
C THR A 235 11.68 23.91 -32.45
N LEU A 236 11.59 24.62 -31.31
CA LEU A 236 10.91 25.93 -31.25
C LEU A 236 11.55 26.97 -32.18
N SER A 237 12.87 27.00 -32.27
CA SER A 237 13.60 27.94 -33.13
C SER A 237 13.42 27.64 -34.61
N GLU A 238 13.38 26.36 -34.98
CA GLU A 238 13.11 25.90 -36.35
C GLU A 238 11.68 26.25 -36.77
N THR A 239 10.70 26.00 -35.90
CA THR A 239 9.30 26.39 -36.13
C THR A 239 9.14 27.91 -36.25
N GLU A 240 9.81 28.70 -35.41
CA GLU A 240 9.77 30.17 -35.52
C GLU A 240 10.36 30.65 -36.86
N ALA A 241 11.43 30.02 -37.35
CA ALA A 241 12.04 30.35 -38.63
C ALA A 241 11.09 30.00 -39.80
N GLU A 242 10.50 28.82 -39.79
CA GLU A 242 9.55 28.38 -40.83
C GLU A 242 8.31 29.28 -40.88
N LEU A 243 7.72 29.62 -39.72
CA LEU A 243 6.60 30.56 -39.66
C LEU A 243 6.96 31.96 -40.16
N ARG A 244 8.19 32.43 -39.90
CA ARG A 244 8.65 33.74 -40.40
C ARG A 244 8.78 33.75 -41.92
N ASP A 245 9.28 32.66 -42.50
CA ASP A 245 9.41 32.53 -43.95
C ASP A 245 8.03 32.46 -44.61
N LEU A 246 7.10 31.68 -44.06
CA LEU A 246 5.70 31.61 -44.51
C LEU A 246 4.95 32.94 -44.41
N ALA A 247 5.19 33.70 -43.33
CA ALA A 247 4.61 35.03 -43.16
C ALA A 247 5.18 36.04 -44.19
N ALA A 248 6.47 35.94 -44.51
CA ALA A 248 7.09 36.77 -45.54
C ALA A 248 6.56 36.47 -46.94
N GLU A 249 6.30 35.19 -47.25
CA GLU A 249 5.75 34.75 -48.53
C GLU A 249 4.29 35.21 -48.69
N ASN A 250 3.44 34.97 -47.68
CA ASN A 250 2.04 35.38 -47.67
C ASN A 250 1.83 36.92 -47.68
N SER A 251 2.79 37.69 -47.16
CA SER A 251 2.76 39.17 -47.23
C SER A 251 3.25 39.74 -48.56
N GLY A 252 3.92 38.94 -49.39
CA GLY A 252 4.38 39.32 -50.73
C GLY A 252 3.38 39.09 -51.86
N GLU A 253 2.34 38.28 -51.63
CA GLU A 253 1.29 37.94 -52.61
C GLU A 253 0.02 38.83 -52.55
N GLN A 254 0.02 39.87 -51.69
CA GLN A 254 -1.10 40.85 -51.58
C GLN A 254 -1.05 41.99 -52.61
#